data_AF-A0A1Q9SAV2-F1
#
_entry.id   AF-A0A1Q9SAV2-F1
#
_cell.length_a   1.000
_cell.length_b   1.000
_cell.length_c   1.000
_cell.angle_alpha   90.00
_cell.angle_beta   90.00
_cell.angle_gamma   90.00
#
_symmetry.space_group_name_H-M   'P 1'
#
loop_
_entity.id
_entity.type
_entity.pdbx_description
1 polymer ?
#
loop_
_entity_poly.entity_id
_entity_poly.type
_entity_poly.pdbx_seq_one_letter_code
_entity_poly.pdbx_strand_id
1 'polypeptide(L)' 'MSVRTFLQQWRIDPGVVTVRVGVHPGTPPMLDRHVTVDSEVSVDLRQQLSAVVANTPVTVLLRDAVTIRTVLTTG' A
#
# COMPACT_ATOMS: atom_id res chain seq x y z
N MET A 1 9.29 -5.42 -3.40
CA MET A 1 9.70 -4.74 -2.15
C MET A 1 8.46 -4.49 -1.29
N SER A 2 8.56 -4.47 0.05
CA SER A 2 7.43 -4.22 0.97
C SER A 2 7.43 -2.78 1.53
N VAL A 3 6.32 -2.33 2.11
CA VAL A 3 6.21 -1.03 2.80
C VAL A 3 7.26 -0.89 3.90
N ARG A 4 7.41 -1.90 4.76
CA ARG A 4 8.38 -1.90 5.85
C ARG A 4 9.81 -1.80 5.32
N THR A 5 10.13 -2.55 4.27
CA THR A 5 11.45 -2.51 3.63
C THR A 5 11.78 -1.13 3.06
N PHE A 6 10.79 -0.48 2.40
CA PHE A 6 10.95 0.87 1.89
C PHE A 6 11.24 1.88 3.01
N LEU A 7 10.47 1.85 4.10
CA LEU A 7 10.66 2.78 5.22
C LEU A 7 12.04 2.61 5.88
N GLN A 8 12.47 1.35 6.05
CA GLN A 8 13.81 1.03 6.57
C GLN A 8 14.94 1.55 5.69
N GLN A 9 14.79 1.49 4.35
CA GLN A 9 15.79 2.04 3.41
C GLN A 9 15.99 3.55 3.61
N TRP A 10 14.93 4.27 3.95
CA TRP A 10 14.96 5.71 4.23
C TRP A 10 15.22 6.06 5.70
N ARG A 11 15.55 5.06 6.54
CA ARG A 11 15.78 5.21 7.99
C ARG A 11 14.59 5.85 8.72
N ILE A 12 13.38 5.60 8.23
CA ILE A 12 12.13 5.99 8.90
C ILE A 12 11.72 4.82 9.79
N ASP A 13 11.58 5.07 11.09
CA ASP A 13 10.93 4.11 11.99
C ASP A 13 9.45 4.00 11.56
N PRO A 14 8.99 2.85 11.07
CA PRO A 14 7.66 2.70 10.50
C PRO A 14 6.53 2.71 11.53
N GLY A 15 6.84 2.71 12.83
CA GLY A 15 5.85 2.57 13.89
C GLY A 15 4.92 1.38 13.63
N VAL A 16 3.61 1.61 13.77
CA VAL A 16 2.59 0.64 13.37
C VAL A 16 2.24 0.80 11.89
N VAL A 17 2.43 -0.28 11.12
CA VAL A 17 1.91 -0.38 9.75
C VAL A 17 0.65 -1.26 9.77
N THR A 18 -0.48 -0.65 9.45
CA THR A 18 -1.78 -1.35 9.37
C THR A 18 -2.21 -1.49 7.92
N VAL A 19 -2.61 -2.71 7.52
CA VAL A 19 -3.19 -2.97 6.21
C VAL A 19 -4.57 -3.57 6.41
N ARG A 20 -5.62 -2.85 5.98
CA ARG A 20 -6.98 -3.36 5.92
C ARG A 20 -7.34 -3.69 4.48
N VAL A 21 -7.96 -4.84 4.28
CA VAL A 21 -8.37 -5.32 2.96
C VAL A 21 -9.84 -5.70 3.03
N GLY A 22 -10.63 -5.10 2.15
CA GLY A 22 -12.00 -5.48 1.87
C GLY A 22 -12.11 -6.01 0.43
N VAL A 23 -13.01 -6.96 0.21
CA VAL A 23 -13.38 -7.41 -1.13
C VAL A 23 -14.85 -7.08 -1.34
N HIS A 24 -15.13 -6.32 -2.39
CA HIS A 24 -16.48 -5.99 -2.80
C HIS A 24 -16.87 -6.87 -4.01
N PRO A 25 -18.06 -7.49 -3.97
CA PRO A 25 -18.55 -8.27 -5.10
C PRO A 25 -18.75 -7.38 -6.33
N GLY A 26 -18.46 -7.94 -7.52
CA GLY A 26 -18.53 -7.25 -8.82
C GLY A 26 -17.90 -8.09 -9.93
N THR A 27 -17.95 -7.61 -11.17
CA THR A 27 -17.32 -8.26 -12.33
C THR A 27 -16.49 -7.24 -13.12
N PRO A 28 -15.14 -7.19 -12.94
CA PRO A 28 -14.37 -7.96 -11.95
C PRO A 28 -14.65 -7.49 -10.50
N PRO A 29 -14.40 -8.33 -9.47
CA PRO A 29 -14.56 -7.92 -8.09
C PRO A 29 -13.54 -6.82 -7.74
N MET A 30 -13.84 -6.02 -6.71
CA MET A 30 -12.96 -4.94 -6.27
C MET A 30 -12.27 -5.29 -4.95
N LEU A 31 -10.95 -5.17 -4.91
CA LEU A 31 -10.16 -5.22 -3.69
C LEU A 31 -9.91 -3.78 -3.22
N ASP A 32 -10.52 -3.40 -2.10
CA ASP A 32 -10.28 -2.11 -1.45
C ASP A 32 -9.24 -2.28 -0.34
N ARG A 33 -8.10 -1.61 -0.49
CA ARG A 33 -6.95 -1.74 0.41
C ARG A 33 -6.62 -0.40 1.03
N HIS A 34 -6.57 -0.37 2.36
CA HIS A 34 -6.17 0.80 3.13
C HIS A 34 -4.87 0.49 3.84
N VAL A 35 -3.82 1.23 3.50
CA VAL A 35 -2.48 1.13 4.10
C VAL A 35 -2.26 2.37 4.95
N THR A 36 -2.10 2.17 6.25
CA THR A 36 -1.80 3.23 7.21
C THR A 36 -0.41 3.01 7.76
N VAL A 37 0.42 4.05 7.71
CA VAL A 37 1.76 4.08 8.31
C VAL A 37 1.75 5.16 9.39
N ASP A 38 1.93 4.75 10.65
CA ASP A 38 2.01 5.62 11.82
C ASP A 38 3.38 6.28 11.93
N SER A 39 3.74 7.01 10.87
CA SER A 39 5.01 7.72 10.75
C SER A 39 4.87 8.85 9.76
N GLU A 40 5.51 9.96 10.07
CA GLU A 40 5.63 11.06 9.12
C GLU A 40 6.52 10.64 7.94
N VAL A 41 5.91 10.62 6.74
CA VAL A 41 6.61 10.41 5.48
C VAL A 41 6.52 11.71 4.68
N SER A 42 7.64 12.21 4.18
CA SER A 42 7.67 13.42 3.35
C SER A 42 6.86 13.23 2.06
N VAL A 43 6.41 14.33 1.44
CA VAL A 43 5.56 14.28 0.23
C VAL A 43 6.24 13.50 -0.91
N ASP A 44 7.53 13.71 -1.14
CA ASP A 44 8.29 13.02 -2.17
C ASP A 44 8.37 11.50 -1.91
N LEU A 45 8.58 11.13 -0.64
CA LEU A 45 8.64 9.72 -0.24
C LEU A 45 7.26 9.05 -0.24
N ARG A 46 6.16 9.81 -0.03
CA ARG A 46 4.80 9.28 -0.14
C ARG A 46 4.49 8.80 -1.56
N GLN A 47 4.94 9.54 -2.58
CA GLN A 47 4.77 9.13 -3.98
C GLN A 47 5.56 7.87 -4.30
N GLN A 48 6.79 7.75 -3.80
CA GLN A 48 7.58 6.53 -3.98
C GLN A 48 6.98 5.34 -3.21
N LEU A 49 6.49 5.59 -1.99
CA LEU A 49 5.82 4.58 -1.18
C LEU A 49 4.52 4.08 -1.84
N SER A 50 3.74 4.98 -2.44
CA SER A 50 2.53 4.59 -3.17
C SER A 50 2.86 3.70 -4.37
N ALA A 51 3.96 3.98 -5.08
CA ALA A 51 4.46 3.13 -6.15
C ALA A 51 4.90 1.75 -5.64
N VAL A 52 5.56 1.67 -4.48
CA VAL A 52 5.91 0.39 -3.85
C VAL A 52 4.66 -0.43 -3.52
N VAL A 53 3.65 0.21 -2.94
CA VAL A 53 2.37 -0.43 -2.59
C VAL A 53 1.61 -0.90 -3.84
N ALA A 54 1.66 -0.14 -4.92
CA ALA A 54 1.09 -0.53 -6.21
C ALA A 54 1.83 -1.71 -6.86
N ASN A 55 3.10 -1.93 -6.54
CA ASN A 55 3.94 -2.97 -7.16
C ASN A 55 4.32 -4.12 -6.20
N THR A 56 3.55 -4.32 -5.12
CA THR A 56 3.76 -5.52 -4.30
C THR A 56 3.46 -6.79 -5.12
N PRO A 57 4.14 -7.93 -4.86
CA PRO A 57 3.91 -9.16 -5.61
C PRO A 57 2.44 -9.58 -5.67
N VAL A 58 1.70 -9.40 -4.57
CA VAL A 58 0.26 -9.70 -4.51
C VAL A 58 -0.56 -8.72 -5.37
N THR A 59 -0.23 -7.42 -5.36
CA THR A 59 -0.88 -6.46 -6.27
C THR A 59 -0.66 -6.86 -7.73
N VAL A 60 0.56 -7.23 -8.09
CA VAL A 60 0.92 -7.64 -9.46
C VAL A 60 0.21 -8.91 -9.87
N LEU A 61 0.10 -9.89 -8.97
CA LEU A 61 -0.61 -11.15 -9.22
C LEU A 61 -2.11 -10.94 -9.46
N LEU A 62 -2.72 -10.02 -8.72
CA LEU A 62 -4.19 -9.84 -8.72
C LEU A 62 -4.69 -8.80 -9.72
N ARG A 63 -3.83 -7.94 -10.27
CA ARG A 63 -4.23 -6.78 -11.09
C ARG A 63 -5.04 -7.13 -12.34
N ASP A 64 -4.85 -8.33 -12.88
CA ASP A 64 -5.56 -8.80 -14.08
C ASP A 64 -6.90 -9.48 -13.74
N ALA A 65 -7.14 -9.80 -12.46
CA ALA A 65 -8.32 -10.52 -11.99
C ALA A 65 -9.30 -9.64 -11.19
N VAL A 66 -8.82 -8.56 -10.57
CA VAL A 66 -9.62 -7.68 -9.70
C VAL A 66 -9.31 -6.22 -9.94
N THR A 67 -10.27 -5.33 -9.72
CA THR A 67 -9.99 -3.89 -9.62
C THR A 67 -9.39 -3.60 -8.25
N ILE A 68 -8.19 -3.01 -8.20
CA ILE A 68 -7.51 -2.71 -6.93
C ILE A 68 -7.60 -1.21 -6.65
N ARG A 69 -8.35 -0.84 -5.61
CA ARG A 69 -8.32 0.51 -5.04
C ARG A 69 -7.37 0.52 -3.86
N THR A 70 -6.45 1.48 -3.81
CA THR A 70 -5.55 1.65 -2.67
C THR A 70 -5.62 3.05 -2.11
N VAL A 71 -5.84 3.14 -0.79
CA VAL A 71 -5.70 4.37 -0.01
C VAL A 71 -4.44 4.25 0.84
N LEU A 72 -3.54 5.22 0.72
CA LEU A 72 -2.32 5.32 1.54
C LEU A 72 -2.47 6.52 2.48
N THR A 73 -2.37 6.26 3.78
CA THR A 73 -2.39 7.28 4.83
C THR A 73 -1.07 7.21 5.61
N THR A 74 -0.46 8.37 5.83
CA THR A 74 0.81 8.53 6.55
C THR A 74 0.71 9.74 7.48
N GLY A 75 1.27 9.65 8.68
CA GLY A 75 1.24 10.70 9.69
C GLY A 75 0.66 10.20 11.00
#